data_AF-A0A1G2Y5K2-F1
#
_entry.id   AF-A0A1G2Y5K2-F1
#
_cell.length_a   1.000
_cell.length_b   1.000
_cell.length_c   1.000
_cell.angle_alpha   90.00
_cell.angle_beta   90.00
_cell.angle_gamma   90.00
#
_symmetry.space_group_name_H-M   'P 1'
#
loop_
_entity.id
_entity.type
_entity.pdbx_description
1 polymer ?
#
loop_
_entity_poly.entity_id
_entity_poly.type
_entity_poly.pdbx_seq_one_letter_code
_entity_poly.pdbx_strand_id
1 'polypeptide(L)'
;MSKNIYTILLKEQCADTLLPSEIKVKILSEGGQIWIQPDGFGGKCAMDGEGYPIGIEIWQGRLRLIIFDDINSEDPQIIDLENARETCRLDND
;
A
#
# COMPACT_ATOMS: atom_id res chain seq x y z
N MET A 1 -11.06 10.74 14.91
CA MET A 1 -10.09 9.62 15.01
C MET A 1 -8.69 10.22 15.00
N SER A 2 -7.71 9.60 15.66
CA SER A 2 -6.34 10.10 15.69
C SER A 2 -5.64 9.84 14.35
N LYS A 3 -4.90 10.85 13.88
CA LYS A 3 -3.99 10.73 12.74
C LYS A 3 -2.64 10.23 13.26
N ASN A 4 -2.19 9.09 12.77
CA ASN A 4 -0.88 8.53 13.13
C ASN A 4 -0.01 8.43 11.87
N ILE A 5 1.20 8.97 11.93
CA ILE A 5 2.18 8.86 10.86
C ILE A 5 3.38 8.11 11.41
N TYR A 6 3.75 7.03 10.73
CA TYR A 6 4.97 6.28 10.97
C TYR A 6 5.88 6.40 9.74
N THR A 7 7.18 6.38 9.95
CA THR A 7 8.16 6.46 8.86
C THR A 7 9.21 5.39 9.06
N ILE A 8 9.49 4.64 8.00
CA ILE A 8 10.43 3.53 8.00
C ILE A 8 11.30 3.56 6.74
N LEU A 9 12.47 2.93 6.79
CA LEU A 9 13.32 2.70 5.64
C LEU A 9 13.16 1.24 5.21
N LEU A 10 12.60 1.02 4.02
CA LEU A 10 12.63 -0.30 3.37
C LEU A 10 13.99 -0.52 2.73
N LYS A 11 14.44 -1.77 2.76
CA LYS A 11 15.72 -2.20 2.18
C LYS A 11 15.46 -3.40 1.28
N GLU A 12 16.30 -3.53 0.26
CA GLU A 12 16.35 -4.72 -0.59
C GLU A 12 16.34 -6.01 0.24
N GLN A 13 15.49 -6.97 -0.16
CA GLN A 13 15.33 -8.26 0.52
C GLN A 13 16.04 -9.40 -0.23
N CYS A 14 16.29 -9.24 -1.53
CA CYS A 14 17.00 -10.23 -2.33
C CYS A 14 18.52 -10.11 -2.12
N ALA A 15 19.10 -11.12 -1.46
CA ALA A 15 20.52 -11.16 -1.11
C ALA A 15 21.47 -11.19 -2.32
N ASP A 16 20.99 -11.66 -3.48
CA ASP A 16 21.79 -11.78 -4.71
C ASP A 16 21.81 -10.49 -5.55
N THR A 17 21.15 -9.43 -5.06
CA THR A 17 21.09 -8.15 -5.77
C THR A 17 22.45 -7.45 -5.75
N LEU A 18 23.00 -7.21 -6.94
CA LEU A 18 24.31 -6.56 -7.10
C LEU A 18 24.30 -5.08 -6.67
N LEU A 19 23.15 -4.42 -6.74
CA LEU A 19 22.95 -3.02 -6.36
C LEU A 19 21.74 -2.91 -5.43
N PRO A 20 21.93 -3.09 -4.12
CA PRO A 20 20.83 -3.01 -3.15
C PRO A 20 20.18 -1.63 -3.17
N SER A 21 18.85 -1.61 -3.17
CA SER A 21 18.07 -0.39 -3.09
C SER A 21 17.53 -0.18 -1.67
N GLU A 22 17.31 1.09 -1.31
CA GLU A 22 16.59 1.47 -0.10
C GLU A 22 15.63 2.61 -0.41
N ILE A 23 14.49 2.62 0.26
CA ILE A 23 13.46 3.64 0.06
C ILE A 23 12.79 3.98 1.38
N LYS A 24 12.71 5.28 1.68
CA LYS A 24 11.97 5.77 2.83
C LYS A 24 10.48 5.71 2.54
N VAL A 25 9.69 5.24 3.50
CA VAL A 25 8.25 5.04 3.36
C VAL A 25 7.54 5.67 4.55
N LYS A 26 6.53 6.48 4.26
CA LYS A 26 5.57 6.99 5.25
C LYS A 26 4.33 6.12 5.24
N ILE A 27 3.87 5.74 6.43
CA ILE A 27 2.63 5.01 6.66
C ILE A 27 1.70 5.93 7.44
N LEU A 28 0.57 6.29 6.85
CA LEU A 28 -0.46 7.14 7.43
C LEU A 28 -1.65 6.27 7.82
N SER A 29 -2.06 6.32 9.09
CA SER A 29 -3.34 5.76 9.54
C SER A 29 -4.27 6.90 9.95
N GLU A 30 -5.37 7.05 9.22
CA GLU A 30 -6.35 8.11 9.40
C GLU A 30 -7.72 7.66 8.88
N GLY A 31 -8.80 8.04 9.57
CA GLY A 31 -10.17 7.79 9.09
C GLY A 31 -10.58 6.32 8.94
N GLY A 32 -9.88 5.37 9.58
CA GLY A 32 -10.13 3.93 9.40
C GLY A 32 -9.43 3.33 8.17
N GLN A 33 -8.52 4.08 7.56
CA GLN A 33 -7.72 3.66 6.41
C GLN A 33 -6.24 3.65 6.79
N ILE A 34 -5.45 2.90 6.04
CA ILE A 34 -3.99 2.99 6.06
C ILE A 34 -3.51 3.30 4.65
N TRP A 35 -2.64 4.29 4.53
CA TRP A 35 -2.02 4.75 3.29
C TRP A 35 -0.51 4.64 3.39
N ILE A 36 0.14 4.22 2.31
CA ILE A 36 1.59 3.99 2.23
C ILE A 36 2.15 4.86 1.11
N GLN A 37 3.14 5.68 1.44
CA GLN A 37 3.85 6.59 0.54
C GLN A 37 5.34 6.27 0.55
N PRO A 38 5.86 5.60 -0.49
CA PRO A 38 7.30 5.53 -0.75
C PRO A 38 7.82 6.85 -1.33
N ASP A 39 8.99 7.31 -0.86
CA ASP A 39 9.61 8.55 -1.35
C ASP A 39 9.92 8.45 -2.85
N GLY A 40 9.46 9.43 -3.63
CA GLY A 40 9.59 9.44 -5.10
C GLY A 40 8.45 8.73 -5.85
N PHE A 41 7.47 8.17 -5.13
CA PHE A 41 6.27 7.55 -5.70
C PHE A 41 5.03 8.36 -5.31
N GLY A 42 4.03 8.40 -6.19
CA GLY A 42 2.84 9.23 -6.01
C GLY A 42 1.68 8.77 -6.88
N GLY A 43 0.68 9.64 -7.07
CA GLY A 43 -0.44 9.41 -7.98
C GLY A 43 -0.60 10.58 -8.95
N LYS A 44 -1.17 10.32 -10.13
CA LYS A 44 -1.30 11.30 -11.22
C LYS A 44 -1.87 12.66 -10.80
N CYS A 45 -2.83 12.64 -9.88
CA CYS A 45 -3.57 13.82 -9.44
C CYS A 45 -3.01 14.47 -8.17
N ALA A 46 -1.90 13.97 -7.64
CA ALA A 46 -1.24 14.51 -6.46
C ALA A 46 0.00 15.31 -6.84
N MET A 47 0.40 16.25 -5.98
CA MET A 47 1.73 16.86 -6.09
C MET A 47 2.81 15.83 -5.72
N ASP A 48 3.99 15.98 -6.33
CA ASP A 48 5.15 15.17 -5.98
C ASP A 48 5.41 15.21 -4.47
N GLY A 49 5.60 14.03 -3.87
CA GLY A 49 5.84 13.88 -2.43
C GLY A 49 4.60 13.99 -1.53
N GLU A 50 3.41 14.20 -2.08
CA GLU A 50 2.14 14.27 -1.33
C GLU A 50 1.20 13.08 -1.63
N GLY A 51 1.43 12.34 -2.71
CA GLY A 51 0.62 11.19 -3.10
C GLY A 51 0.90 9.93 -2.28
N TYR A 52 -0.13 9.11 -2.04
CA TYR A 52 -0.05 7.81 -1.38
C TYR A 52 -0.56 6.73 -2.35
N PRO A 53 0.33 6.08 -3.13
CA PRO A 53 -0.08 5.16 -4.19
C PRO A 53 -0.66 3.83 -3.69
N ILE A 54 -0.56 3.52 -2.40
CA ILE A 54 -1.03 2.24 -1.84
C ILE A 54 -1.92 2.54 -0.64
N GLY A 55 -3.10 1.93 -0.60
CA GLY A 55 -4.07 2.09 0.49
C GLY A 55 -4.77 0.78 0.85
N ILE A 56 -5.16 0.62 2.11
CA ILE A 56 -6.02 -0.46 2.58
C ILE A 56 -7.17 0.11 3.40
N GLU A 57 -8.38 -0.37 3.13
CA GLU A 57 -9.59 0.09 3.80
C GLU A 57 -10.69 -0.96 3.83
N ILE A 58 -11.72 -0.68 4.63
CA ILE A 58 -13.00 -1.38 4.56
C ILE A 58 -13.96 -0.52 3.76
N TRP A 59 -14.42 -1.03 2.61
CA TRP A 59 -15.43 -0.38 1.78
C TRP A 59 -16.61 -1.32 1.58
N GLN A 60 -17.82 -0.84 1.88
CA GLN A 60 -19.05 -1.65 1.82
C GLN A 60 -18.94 -2.98 2.59
N GLY A 61 -18.24 -2.96 3.72
CA GLY A 61 -18.07 -4.13 4.60
C GLY A 61 -17.01 -5.14 4.15
N ARG A 62 -16.23 -4.84 3.10
CA ARG A 62 -15.19 -5.73 2.56
C ARG A 62 -13.82 -5.09 2.71
N LEU A 63 -12.83 -5.89 3.10
CA LEU A 63 -11.44 -5.46 3.15
C LEU A 63 -10.87 -5.43 1.73
N ARG A 64 -10.33 -4.28 1.32
CA ARG A 64 -9.74 -4.10 -0.02
C ARG A 64 -8.38 -3.40 0.04
N LEU A 65 -7.51 -3.78 -0.89
CA LEU A 65 -6.25 -3.11 -1.20
C LEU A 65 -6.46 -2.23 -2.45
N ILE A 66 -5.96 -1.01 -2.40
CA ILE A 66 -6.03 0.01 -3.46
C ILE A 66 -4.61 0.29 -3.90
N ILE A 67 -4.35 0.22 -5.21
CA ILE A 67 -3.02 0.43 -5.78
C ILE A 67 -3.13 1.37 -6.98
N PHE A 68 -2.37 2.46 -6.95
CA PHE A 68 -2.06 3.30 -8.10
C PHE A 68 -0.64 2.92 -8.57
N ASP A 69 -0.55 2.00 -9.54
CA ASP A 69 0.72 1.43 -9.98
C ASP A 69 1.37 2.19 -11.15
N ASP A 70 0.58 2.95 -11.91
CA ASP A 70 1.05 3.81 -13.00
C ASP A 70 0.72 5.29 -12.69
N ILE A 71 1.78 6.11 -12.57
CA ILE A 71 1.67 7.56 -12.36
C ILE A 71 0.92 8.28 -13.49
N ASN A 72 0.75 7.64 -14.65
CA ASN A 72 0.02 8.18 -15.80
C ASN A 72 -1.47 7.79 -15.81
N SER A 73 -1.88 6.88 -14.93
CA SER A 73 -3.28 6.47 -14.74
C SER A 73 -3.91 7.18 -13.55
N GLU A 74 -5.19 7.52 -13.67
CA GLU A 74 -5.99 8.07 -12.56
C GLU A 74 -6.78 6.97 -11.83
N ASP A 75 -7.05 5.86 -12.53
CA ASP A 75 -7.86 4.78 -12.02
C ASP A 75 -6.99 3.80 -11.21
N PRO A 76 -7.32 3.55 -9.93
CA PRO A 76 -6.61 2.56 -9.14
C PRO A 76 -7.06 1.14 -9.48
N GLN A 77 -6.14 0.21 -9.26
CA GLN A 77 -6.48 -1.20 -9.14
C GLN A 77 -7.02 -1.47 -7.73
N ILE A 78 -8.11 -2.24 -7.65
CA ILE A 78 -8.72 -2.64 -6.38
C ILE A 78 -8.69 -4.15 -6.28
N ILE A 79 -8.03 -4.66 -5.24
CA ILE A 79 -7.96 -6.08 -4.93
C ILE A 79 -8.84 -6.34 -3.71
N ASP A 80 -9.83 -7.20 -3.90
CA ASP A 80 -10.70 -7.68 -2.83
C ASP A 80 -10.00 -8.78 -2.02
N LEU A 81 -9.86 -8.56 -0.70
CA LEU A 81 -9.11 -9.45 0.17
C LEU A 81 -9.99 -10.46 0.91
N GLU A 82 -11.29 -10.58 0.60
CA GLU A 82 -12.19 -11.47 1.34
C GLU A 82 -11.79 -12.95 1.22
N ASN A 83 -11.19 -13.37 0.10
CA ASN A 83 -10.66 -14.72 -0.07
C ASN A 83 -9.35 -14.97 0.71
N ALA A 84 -8.70 -13.92 1.21
CA ALA A 84 -7.52 -14.04 2.06
C ALA A 84 -7.88 -14.28 3.54
N ARG A 85 -9.18 -14.32 3.90
CA ARG A 85 -9.63 -14.72 5.23
C ARG A 85 -9.12 -16.12 5.54
N GLU A 86 -8.68 -16.33 6.78
CA GLU A 86 -8.19 -17.64 7.24
C GLU A 86 -9.25 -18.73 7.09
N THR A 87 -10.54 -18.39 7.17
CA THR A 87 -11.68 -19.30 6.95
C THR A 87 -11.79 -19.82 5.52
N CYS A 88 -11.11 -19.21 4.56
CA CYS A 88 -11.06 -19.68 3.17
C CYS A 88 -9.91 -20.68 2.92
N ARG A 89 -9.08 -20.97 3.93
CA ARG A 89 -8.02 -21.97 3.82
C ARG A 89 -8.64 -23.34 3.54
N LEU A 90 -8.19 -23.99 2.48
CA LEU A 90 -8.53 -25.38 2.20
C LEU A 90 -7.64 -26.28 3.05
N ASP A 91 -8.25 -27.20 3.78
CA ASP A 91 -7.53 -28.30 4.41
C ASP A 91 -7.13 -29.27 3.29
N ASN A 92 -5.87 -29.17 2.85
CA ASN A 92 -5.28 -30.16 1.97
C ASN A 92 -4.64 -31.25 2.85
N ASP A 93 -5.44 -32.23 3.25
CA ASP A 93 -4.94 -33.54 3.73
C ASP A 93 -4.47 -34.40 2.54
#